data_AF-A0A1I7RIA2-F1
#
_entry.id   AF-A0A1I7RIA2-F1
#
_cell.length_a   1.000
_cell.length_b   1.000
_cell.length_c   1.000
_cell.angle_alpha   90.00
_cell.angle_beta   90.00
_cell.angle_gamma   90.00
#
_symmetry.space_group_name_H-M   'P 1'
#
loop_
_entity.id
_entity.type
_entity.pdbx_description
1 polymer ?
#
loop_
_entity_poly.entity_id
_entity_poly.type
_entity_poly.pdbx_seq_one_letter_code
_entity_poly.pdbx_strand_id
1 'polypeptide(L)'
;MFRFSVFLFVVTQAADILYVRERFQGWANGDRIFVTLNFTSDTPAEISLYKYGVHVHPTRVLLMRIHVSRRRIRVYGAQNETWSDNQKESPVPIAEVEIRIENSIVAIQLNQNDLGIPPITFVTDVYLHGSLEINYDDSTTSLLKVDMTDDQRDYKPFIPIPINFFEGQCLTVRFRLYGFVALLDREDHFPLWVNSDNDYPAIVRRLVADNVQFDVSYNNTGTICNIISIIYNSEESVVSACGQNNTIPHPDGGKPDYRRLAIGLEYVNDFVGYTIANGSCQIPEDPKTSTSP
;
A
#
# COMPACT_ATOMS: atom_id res chain seq x y z
N MET A 1 40.38 -51.15 8.13
CA MET A 1 39.20 -50.68 8.89
C MET A 1 39.03 -49.19 8.56
N PHE A 2 38.23 -48.86 7.54
CA PHE A 2 38.03 -47.47 7.11
C PHE A 2 36.83 -46.89 7.88
N ARG A 3 37.06 -45.87 8.70
CA ARG A 3 36.00 -45.07 9.33
C ARG A 3 35.60 -43.98 8.34
N PHE A 4 34.39 -44.08 7.80
CA PHE A 4 33.72 -42.96 7.14
C PHE A 4 33.12 -42.07 8.22
N SER A 5 33.75 -40.92 8.49
CA SER A 5 33.09 -39.84 9.21
C SER A 5 32.14 -39.14 8.24
N VAL A 6 30.85 -39.47 8.31
CA VAL A 6 29.79 -38.73 7.61
C VAL A 6 29.61 -37.41 8.35
N PHE A 7 30.21 -36.34 7.83
CA PHE A 7 29.85 -34.98 8.23
C PHE A 7 28.51 -34.65 7.58
N LEU A 8 27.43 -34.75 8.36
CA LEU A 8 26.13 -34.21 7.98
C LEU A 8 26.20 -32.69 8.08
N PHE A 9 26.48 -32.01 6.96
CA PHE A 9 26.28 -30.56 6.85
C PHE A 9 24.79 -30.32 6.65
N VAL A 10 24.07 -30.01 7.73
CA VAL A 10 22.77 -29.36 7.61
C VAL A 10 23.05 -27.91 7.26
N VAL A 11 22.95 -27.58 5.97
CA VAL A 11 22.89 -26.18 5.53
C VAL A 11 21.50 -25.69 5.89
N THR A 12 21.35 -25.09 7.07
CA THR A 12 20.18 -24.23 7.34
C THR A 12 20.42 -22.96 6.54
N GLN A 13 19.93 -22.91 5.30
CA GLN A 13 19.82 -21.62 4.60
C GLN A 13 18.78 -20.80 5.36
N ALA A 14 19.25 -19.85 6.16
CA ALA A 14 18.43 -18.74 6.59
C ALA A 14 17.93 -18.03 5.33
N ALA A 15 16.63 -17.76 5.27
CA ALA A 15 16.05 -17.03 4.16
C ALA A 15 15.89 -15.57 4.60
N ASP A 16 16.43 -14.65 3.81
CA ASP A 16 16.05 -13.25 3.92
C ASP A 16 14.57 -13.13 3.54
N ILE A 17 13.74 -12.71 4.49
CA ILE A 17 12.31 -12.48 4.27
C ILE A 17 12.09 -11.01 4.01
N LEU A 18 11.45 -10.71 2.89
CA LEU A 18 10.95 -9.37 2.56
C LEU A 18 9.44 -9.33 2.75
N TYR A 19 8.99 -8.61 3.78
CA TYR A 19 7.58 -8.24 3.96
C TYR A 19 7.34 -6.84 3.38
N VAL A 20 6.28 -6.67 2.60
CA VAL A 20 5.91 -5.37 1.99
C VAL A 20 4.46 -5.04 2.30
N ARG A 21 4.21 -3.84 2.83
CA ARG A 21 2.86 -3.28 3.00
C ARG A 21 2.77 -1.93 2.30
N GLU A 22 1.81 -1.79 1.41
CA GLU A 22 1.64 -0.56 0.62
C GLU A 22 0.58 0.37 1.21
N ARG A 23 0.63 1.64 0.82
CA ARG A 23 -0.28 2.71 1.24
C ARG A 23 -0.73 3.52 0.04
N PHE A 24 -1.98 3.32 -0.39
CA PHE A 24 -2.51 3.90 -1.63
C PHE A 24 -2.62 5.43 -1.62
N GLN A 25 -2.73 6.09 -0.46
CA GLN A 25 -2.78 7.57 -0.40
C GLN A 25 -1.45 8.15 0.09
N GLY A 26 -0.38 7.38 -0.08
CA GLY A 26 0.93 7.73 0.44
C GLY A 26 0.96 7.86 1.97
N TRP A 27 2.06 8.45 2.43
CA TRP A 27 2.33 8.79 3.82
C TRP A 27 1.89 10.22 4.10
N ALA A 28 1.06 10.42 5.12
CA ALA A 28 0.47 11.70 5.46
C ALA A 28 0.58 12.01 6.95
N ASN A 29 0.48 13.29 7.32
CA ASN A 29 0.39 13.69 8.72
C ASN A 29 -0.80 13.01 9.41
N GLY A 30 -0.54 12.47 10.59
CA GLY A 30 -1.44 11.64 11.37
C GLY A 30 -1.34 10.13 11.09
N ASP A 31 -0.50 9.69 10.16
CA ASP A 31 -0.22 8.26 9.98
C ASP A 31 0.58 7.70 11.15
N ARG A 32 0.18 6.51 11.59
CA ARG A 32 0.92 5.73 12.59
C ARG A 32 1.11 4.30 12.08
N ILE A 33 2.34 3.81 12.18
CA ILE A 33 2.76 2.49 11.75
C ILE A 33 3.34 1.77 12.97
N PHE A 34 2.87 0.56 13.22
CA PHE A 34 3.33 -0.29 14.31
C PHE A 34 3.95 -1.56 13.75
N VAL A 35 5.18 -1.84 14.15
CA VAL A 35 5.92 -3.05 13.78
C VAL A 35 6.39 -3.76 15.05
N THR A 36 5.97 -5.01 15.21
CA THR A 36 6.38 -5.85 16.34
C THR A 36 7.26 -6.99 15.84
N LEU A 37 8.50 -7.02 16.31
CA LEU A 37 9.52 -8.01 15.96
C LEU A 37 9.96 -8.78 17.20
N ASN A 38 10.20 -10.08 17.04
CA ASN A 38 10.83 -10.92 18.05
C ASN A 38 12.20 -11.38 17.57
N PHE A 39 13.21 -11.26 18.42
CA PHE A 39 14.60 -11.56 18.08
C PHE A 39 15.19 -12.64 18.98
N THR A 40 15.84 -13.63 18.39
CA THR A 40 16.62 -14.66 19.09
C THR A 40 18.13 -14.35 19.07
N SER A 41 18.60 -13.49 18.16
CA SER A 41 20.01 -13.06 18.05
C SER A 41 20.14 -11.52 17.93
N ASP A 42 21.38 -11.02 17.87
CA ASP A 42 21.67 -9.60 17.63
C ASP A 42 21.69 -9.23 16.12
N THR A 43 21.30 -10.14 15.21
CA THR A 43 21.14 -9.85 13.78
C THR A 43 20.05 -8.77 13.59
N PRO A 44 20.35 -7.66 12.90
CA PRO A 44 19.37 -6.58 12.73
C PRO A 44 18.33 -6.93 11.67
N ALA A 45 17.09 -6.52 11.92
CA ALA A 45 16.07 -6.34 10.90
C ALA A 45 16.09 -4.90 10.38
N GLU A 46 15.74 -4.72 9.12
CA GLU A 46 15.61 -3.42 8.46
C GLU A 46 14.13 -3.10 8.23
N ILE A 47 13.66 -1.96 8.72
CA ILE A 47 12.35 -1.38 8.41
C ILE A 47 12.58 -0.14 7.56
N SER A 48 12.06 -0.12 6.34
CA SER A 48 12.28 0.95 5.38
C SER A 48 10.95 1.52 4.89
N LEU A 49 10.83 2.85 4.90
CA LEU A 49 9.69 3.56 4.32
C LEU A 49 10.09 4.13 2.96
N TYR A 50 9.25 3.90 1.97
CA TYR A 50 9.39 4.44 0.62
C TYR A 50 8.17 5.25 0.23
N LYS A 51 8.40 6.19 -0.68
CA LYS A 51 7.35 6.88 -1.43
C LYS A 51 7.56 6.66 -2.93
N TYR A 52 6.47 6.77 -3.68
CA TYR A 52 6.42 6.57 -5.11
C TYR A 52 5.91 7.84 -5.79
N GLY A 53 6.60 8.25 -6.85
CA GLY A 53 6.20 9.39 -7.69
C GLY A 53 4.84 9.23 -8.37
N VAL A 54 4.40 10.33 -9.00
CA VAL A 54 3.05 10.54 -9.56
C VAL A 54 2.73 9.71 -10.82
N HIS A 55 3.71 9.01 -11.39
CA HIS A 55 3.54 8.36 -12.69
C HIS A 55 3.64 6.84 -12.57
N VAL A 56 2.94 6.15 -13.48
CA VAL A 56 2.77 4.68 -13.59
C VAL A 56 4.11 3.91 -13.62
N HIS A 57 5.23 4.60 -13.84
CA HIS A 57 6.58 4.12 -13.57
C HIS A 57 7.16 4.84 -12.35
N PRO A 58 6.80 4.41 -11.13
CA PRO A 58 7.04 5.24 -9.98
C PRO A 58 8.52 5.23 -9.62
N THR A 59 9.16 6.39 -9.68
CA THR A 59 10.45 6.60 -9.04
C THR A 59 10.27 6.34 -7.55
N ARG A 60 10.88 5.26 -7.07
CA ARG A 60 10.87 4.86 -5.67
C ARG A 60 11.93 5.65 -4.91
N VAL A 61 11.52 6.35 -3.87
CA VAL A 61 12.41 7.18 -3.03
C VAL A 61 12.38 6.66 -1.60
N LEU A 62 13.56 6.30 -1.07
CA LEU A 62 13.73 5.97 0.34
C LEU A 62 13.49 7.21 1.19
N LEU A 63 12.59 7.12 2.16
CA LEU A 63 12.31 8.17 3.12
C LEU A 63 13.16 8.00 4.37
N MET A 64 13.13 6.79 4.91
CA MET A 64 13.90 6.44 6.08
C MET A 64 14.16 4.95 6.13
N ARG A 65 15.16 4.60 6.92
CA ARG A 65 15.53 3.23 7.23
C ARG A 65 15.81 3.10 8.72
N ILE A 66 15.27 2.07 9.35
CA ILE A 66 15.46 1.76 10.76
C ILE A 66 16.10 0.38 10.83
N HIS A 67 17.30 0.29 11.40
CA HIS A 67 17.91 -0.98 11.78
C HIS A 67 17.58 -1.26 13.23
N VAL A 68 16.90 -2.36 13.50
CA VAL A 68 16.49 -2.76 14.84
C VAL A 68 16.99 -4.17 15.14
N SER A 69 17.58 -4.34 16.32
CA SER A 69 18.10 -5.60 16.85
C SER A 69 17.87 -5.64 18.36
N ARG A 70 18.17 -6.77 19.02
CA ARG A 70 17.97 -6.91 20.48
C ARG A 70 18.67 -5.84 21.30
N ARG A 71 19.82 -5.34 20.86
CA ARG A 71 20.66 -4.42 21.66
C ARG A 71 20.78 -3.04 21.04
N ARG A 72 20.27 -2.83 19.83
CA ARG A 72 20.57 -1.62 19.09
C ARG A 72 19.43 -1.23 18.18
N ILE A 73 19.15 0.06 18.15
CA ILE A 73 18.34 0.68 17.11
C ILE A 73 19.14 1.81 16.47
N ARG A 74 19.17 1.83 15.14
CA ARG A 74 19.73 2.93 14.35
C ARG A 74 18.69 3.43 13.38
N VAL A 75 18.65 4.74 13.19
CA VAL A 75 17.76 5.37 12.22
C VAL A 75 18.60 6.15 11.23
N TYR A 76 18.32 5.92 9.95
CA TYR A 76 18.97 6.52 8.82
C TYR A 76 17.96 7.35 8.02
N GLY A 77 18.45 8.47 7.49
CA GLY A 77 17.72 9.28 6.52
C GLY A 77 17.81 8.78 5.10
N ALA A 78 17.19 9.55 4.19
CA ALA A 78 17.10 9.24 2.78
C ALA A 78 18.46 9.17 2.06
N GLN A 79 19.47 9.90 2.54
CA GLN A 79 20.84 9.89 2.01
C GLN A 79 21.76 8.95 2.79
N ASN A 80 21.19 8.03 3.58
CA ASN A 80 21.90 7.08 4.43
C ASN A 80 22.73 7.74 5.55
N GLU A 81 22.43 8.99 5.90
CA GLU A 81 22.96 9.68 7.06
C GLU A 81 22.32 9.12 8.34
N THR A 82 23.14 8.86 9.38
CA THR A 82 22.62 8.36 10.66
C THR A 82 22.02 9.51 11.46
N TRP A 83 20.72 9.46 11.73
CA TRP A 83 20.00 10.45 12.55
C TRP A 83 19.97 10.08 14.03
N SER A 84 20.00 8.78 14.36
CA SER A 84 19.98 8.30 15.74
C SER A 84 20.64 6.92 15.84
N ASP A 85 21.39 6.68 16.90
CA ASP A 85 22.04 5.40 17.21
C ASP A 85 21.97 5.14 18.72
N ASN A 86 21.05 4.27 19.13
CA ASN A 86 20.82 3.96 20.52
C ASN A 86 21.19 2.51 20.79
N GLN A 87 22.18 2.34 21.66
CA GLN A 87 22.54 1.04 22.22
C GLN A 87 21.82 0.84 23.55
N LYS A 88 21.22 -0.34 23.74
CA LYS A 88 20.60 -0.76 24.99
C LYS A 88 21.61 -1.56 25.80
N GLU A 89 21.63 -1.30 27.11
CA GLU A 89 22.49 -2.04 28.04
C GLU A 89 22.04 -3.51 28.19
N SER A 90 20.73 -3.74 28.18
CA SER A 90 20.12 -5.07 28.26
C SER A 90 19.44 -5.46 26.94
N PRO A 91 19.57 -6.72 26.49
CA PRO A 91 18.88 -7.20 25.29
C PRO A 91 17.36 -7.13 25.43
N VAL A 92 16.71 -6.62 24.40
CA VAL A 92 15.26 -6.52 24.25
C VAL A 92 14.83 -7.60 23.25
N PRO A 93 14.23 -8.72 23.71
CA PRO A 93 13.83 -9.81 22.80
C PRO A 93 12.66 -9.43 21.90
N ILE A 94 11.76 -8.54 22.37
CA ILE A 94 10.60 -8.06 21.61
C ILE A 94 10.73 -6.55 21.43
N ALA A 95 10.82 -6.13 20.16
CA ALA A 95 10.86 -4.72 19.78
C ALA A 95 9.51 -4.30 19.20
N GLU A 96 8.88 -3.32 19.82
CA GLU A 96 7.71 -2.61 19.34
C GLU A 96 8.16 -1.26 18.80
N VAL A 97 8.25 -1.16 17.47
CA VAL A 97 8.61 0.07 16.78
C VAL A 97 7.32 0.78 16.36
N GLU A 98 7.13 2.00 16.84
CA GLU A 98 6.08 2.89 16.36
C GLU A 98 6.70 4.02 15.55
N ILE A 99 6.18 4.24 14.34
CA ILE A 99 6.57 5.33 13.45
C ILE A 99 5.34 6.23 13.30
N ARG A 100 5.48 7.51 13.67
CA ARG A 100 4.42 8.52 13.59
C ARG A 100 4.84 9.61 12.62
N ILE A 101 3.93 10.02 11.76
CA ILE A 101 4.15 11.14 10.83
C ILE A 101 3.30 12.30 11.34
N GLU A 102 3.92 13.35 11.83
CA GLU A 102 3.23 14.49 12.46
C GLU A 102 3.87 15.80 12.01
N ASN A 103 3.08 16.78 11.56
CA ASN A 103 3.60 18.10 11.14
C ASN A 103 4.76 18.02 10.14
N SER A 104 4.69 17.08 9.20
CA SER A 104 5.75 16.77 8.24
C SER A 104 7.04 16.29 8.88
N ILE A 105 6.99 15.69 10.08
CA ILE A 105 8.10 15.12 10.84
C ILE A 105 7.85 13.63 11.07
N VAL A 106 8.88 12.78 10.93
CA VAL A 106 8.80 11.42 11.50
C VAL A 106 9.24 11.44 12.96
N ALA A 107 8.41 10.92 13.85
CA ALA A 107 8.79 10.51 15.19
C ALA A 107 8.85 8.99 15.29
N ILE A 108 9.86 8.45 15.97
CA ILE A 108 10.00 7.00 16.19
C ILE A 108 10.08 6.71 17.68
N GLN A 109 9.28 5.75 18.11
CA GLN A 109 9.33 5.17 19.44
C GLN A 109 9.77 3.71 19.38
N LEU A 110 10.52 3.29 20.39
CA LEU A 110 10.85 1.89 20.63
C LEU A 110 10.36 1.50 22.03
N ASN A 111 9.46 0.53 22.10
CA ASN A 111 8.82 0.08 23.35
C ASN A 111 8.33 1.28 24.18
N GLN A 112 7.56 2.17 23.53
CA GLN A 112 6.98 3.40 24.10
C GLN A 112 8.00 4.49 24.52
N ASN A 113 9.30 4.30 24.25
CA ASN A 113 10.31 5.32 24.51
C ASN A 113 10.65 6.08 23.23
N ASP A 114 10.52 7.41 23.27
CA ASP A 114 10.95 8.29 22.17
C ASP A 114 12.47 8.20 21.96
N LEU A 115 12.88 8.11 20.69
CA LEU A 115 14.30 8.01 20.31
C LEU A 115 14.96 9.38 20.06
N GLY A 116 14.23 10.49 20.31
CA GLY A 116 14.77 11.84 20.21
C GLY A 116 15.31 12.21 18.83
N ILE A 117 14.68 11.71 17.78
CA ILE A 117 15.14 11.90 16.39
C ILE A 117 14.83 13.33 15.97
N PRO A 118 15.77 14.04 15.33
CA PRO A 118 15.50 15.39 14.83
C PRO A 118 14.34 15.38 13.82
N PRO A 119 13.61 16.51 13.69
CA PRO A 119 12.57 16.67 12.70
C PRO A 119 12.99 16.24 11.29
N ILE A 120 12.31 15.23 10.74
CA ILE A 120 12.56 14.76 9.37
C ILE A 120 11.50 15.39 8.48
N THR A 121 11.86 16.46 7.77
CA THR A 121 10.92 17.15 6.89
C THR A 121 10.48 16.23 5.76
N PHE A 122 9.25 15.72 5.84
CA PHE A 122 8.54 15.23 4.68
C PHE A 122 8.18 16.43 3.82
N VAL A 123 8.87 16.60 2.70
CA VAL A 123 8.31 17.42 1.63
C VAL A 123 7.04 16.70 1.18
N THR A 124 5.90 17.30 1.48
CA THR A 124 4.56 16.89 1.08
C THR A 124 4.35 17.13 -0.40
N ASP A 125 5.31 16.74 -1.24
CA ASP A 125 4.98 16.66 -2.65
C ASP A 125 3.91 15.59 -2.81
N VAL A 126 3.16 15.77 -3.87
CA VAL A 126 1.95 15.06 -4.15
C VAL A 126 2.34 13.63 -4.55
N TYR A 127 2.46 12.70 -3.59
CA TYR A 127 2.83 11.31 -3.88
C TYR A 127 1.58 10.45 -3.91
N LEU A 128 1.48 9.63 -4.97
CA LEU A 128 0.34 8.76 -5.15
C LEU A 128 0.43 7.52 -4.26
N HIS A 129 1.62 7.00 -3.93
CA HIS A 129 1.73 5.77 -3.14
C HIS A 129 2.90 5.80 -2.13
N GLY A 130 2.79 5.01 -1.07
CA GLY A 130 3.86 4.70 -0.12
C GLY A 130 4.01 3.20 0.08
N SER A 131 5.18 2.75 0.53
CA SER A 131 5.37 1.36 1.00
C SER A 131 6.26 1.29 2.22
N LEU A 132 5.91 0.33 3.08
CA LEU A 132 6.68 -0.13 4.22
C LEU A 132 7.28 -1.47 3.81
N GLU A 133 8.59 -1.57 3.91
CA GLU A 133 9.31 -2.83 3.68
C GLU A 133 10.04 -3.25 4.95
N ILE A 134 9.97 -4.53 5.26
CA ILE A 134 10.66 -5.13 6.41
C ILE A 134 11.50 -6.29 5.90
N ASN A 135 12.82 -6.17 6.03
CA ASN A 135 13.77 -7.22 5.68
C ASN A 135 14.38 -7.81 6.96
N TYR A 136 14.31 -9.13 7.11
CA TYR A 136 14.83 -9.84 8.28
C TYR A 136 15.23 -11.28 7.95
N ASP A 137 16.15 -11.81 8.76
CA ASP A 137 16.58 -13.21 8.72
C ASP A 137 15.62 -14.06 9.58
N ASP A 138 14.90 -15.00 8.95
CA ASP A 138 13.89 -15.84 9.60
C ASP A 138 14.43 -16.85 10.63
N SER A 139 15.74 -17.13 10.58
CA SER A 139 16.40 -17.99 11.56
C SER A 139 16.67 -17.25 12.89
N THR A 140 16.66 -15.92 12.86
CA THR A 140 17.03 -15.08 14.01
C THR A 140 15.94 -14.10 14.43
N THR A 141 14.97 -13.83 13.56
CA THR A 141 13.95 -12.81 13.74
C THR A 141 12.60 -13.32 13.25
N SER A 142 11.53 -12.95 13.94
CA SER A 142 10.16 -13.20 13.50
C SER A 142 9.35 -11.92 13.51
N LEU A 143 8.64 -11.64 12.41
CA LEU A 143 7.66 -10.57 12.34
C LEU A 143 6.36 -11.02 13.01
N LEU A 144 6.04 -10.43 14.16
CA LEU A 144 4.85 -10.80 14.93
C LEU A 144 3.60 -10.04 14.47
N LYS A 145 3.75 -8.75 14.17
CA LYS A 145 2.63 -7.89 13.78
C LYS A 145 3.11 -6.69 12.97
N VAL A 146 2.33 -6.32 11.95
CA VAL A 146 2.39 -5.00 11.32
C VAL A 146 0.98 -4.40 11.34
N ASP A 147 0.85 -3.19 11.85
CA ASP A 147 -0.41 -2.45 11.89
C ASP A 147 -0.20 -1.03 11.36
N MET A 148 -1.23 -0.44 10.78
CA MET A 148 -1.22 0.93 10.30
C MET A 148 -2.58 1.57 10.54
N THR A 149 -2.59 2.82 11.00
CA THR A 149 -3.83 3.57 11.22
C THR A 149 -3.75 4.96 10.59
N ASP A 150 -4.90 5.41 10.11
CA ASP A 150 -5.18 6.75 9.58
C ASP A 150 -6.20 7.54 10.42
N ASP A 151 -6.57 7.02 11.59
CA ASP A 151 -7.55 7.65 12.48
C ASP A 151 -7.18 9.10 12.84
N GLN A 152 -5.88 9.37 12.94
CA GLN A 152 -5.33 10.68 13.27
C GLN A 152 -4.97 11.53 12.05
N ARG A 153 -5.23 11.09 10.80
CA ARG A 153 -4.95 11.91 9.62
C ARG A 153 -5.66 13.26 9.71
N ASP A 154 -4.88 14.34 9.54
CA ASP A 154 -5.35 15.72 9.64
C ASP A 154 -6.38 16.02 8.53
N TYR A 155 -6.07 15.59 7.31
CA TYR A 155 -6.92 15.80 6.15
C TYR A 155 -7.82 14.58 5.91
N LYS A 156 -9.05 14.65 6.42
CA LYS A 156 -10.04 13.55 6.37
C LYS A 156 -10.31 12.96 4.99
N PRO A 157 -10.26 13.72 3.87
CA PRO A 157 -10.39 13.12 2.55
C PRO A 157 -9.26 12.14 2.17
N PHE A 158 -8.12 12.15 2.88
CA PHE A 158 -7.07 11.14 2.75
C PHE A 158 -7.30 9.90 3.60
N ILE A 159 -8.46 9.76 4.24
CA ILE A 159 -8.84 8.53 4.94
C ILE A 159 -9.70 7.71 3.97
N PRO A 160 -9.30 6.47 3.62
CA PRO A 160 -10.13 5.63 2.77
C PRO A 160 -11.51 5.42 3.38
N ILE A 161 -12.54 5.62 2.56
CA ILE A 161 -13.95 5.63 2.94
C ILE A 161 -14.43 4.19 3.14
N PRO A 162 -14.96 3.81 4.32
CA PRO A 162 -15.59 2.50 4.50
C PRO A 162 -16.76 2.33 3.54
N ILE A 163 -16.81 1.19 2.85
CA ILE A 163 -17.88 0.86 1.90
C ILE A 163 -18.46 -0.53 2.20
N ASN A 164 -19.77 -0.67 2.04
CA ASN A 164 -20.47 -1.95 2.07
C ASN A 164 -20.66 -2.45 0.63
N PHE A 165 -19.56 -2.84 -0.02
CA PHE A 165 -19.52 -3.28 -1.42
C PHE A 165 -19.21 -4.77 -1.50
N PHE A 166 -20.17 -5.55 -2.01
CA PHE A 166 -20.16 -7.00 -2.02
C PHE A 166 -20.48 -7.54 -3.41
N GLU A 167 -20.29 -8.86 -3.55
CA GLU A 167 -20.67 -9.59 -4.77
C GLU A 167 -22.13 -9.32 -5.15
N GLY A 168 -22.38 -9.12 -6.45
CA GLY A 168 -23.67 -8.79 -7.04
C GLY A 168 -24.03 -7.30 -6.98
N GLN A 169 -23.11 -6.44 -6.53
CA GLN A 169 -23.32 -5.00 -6.43
C GLN A 169 -22.50 -4.23 -7.47
N CYS A 170 -22.92 -2.98 -7.66
CA CYS A 170 -22.27 -1.98 -8.50
C CYS A 170 -21.78 -0.83 -7.65
N LEU A 171 -20.51 -0.49 -7.75
CA LEU A 171 -19.97 0.75 -7.21
C LEU A 171 -19.79 1.75 -8.36
N THR A 172 -20.39 2.93 -8.25
CA THR A 172 -20.12 4.05 -9.15
C THR A 172 -19.45 5.16 -8.37
N VAL A 173 -18.28 5.61 -8.84
CA VAL A 173 -17.52 6.72 -8.29
C VAL A 173 -17.54 7.87 -9.28
N ARG A 174 -17.82 9.09 -8.78
CA ARG A 174 -17.97 10.29 -9.61
C ARG A 174 -16.95 11.36 -9.23
N PHE A 175 -16.42 11.99 -10.25
CA PHE A 175 -15.49 13.11 -10.19
C PHE A 175 -16.03 14.30 -10.98
N ARG A 176 -15.38 15.47 -10.87
CA ARG A 176 -15.66 16.63 -11.71
C ARG A 176 -15.00 16.52 -13.08
N LEU A 177 -13.76 16.02 -13.12
CA LEU A 177 -12.94 15.94 -14.33
C LEU A 177 -12.44 14.51 -14.59
N TYR A 178 -11.39 14.11 -13.89
CA TYR A 178 -10.82 12.76 -13.95
C TYR A 178 -10.78 12.18 -12.54
N GLY A 179 -10.56 10.88 -12.46
CA GLY A 179 -10.65 10.15 -11.21
C GLY A 179 -9.52 9.17 -11.06
N PHE A 180 -9.12 8.98 -9.81
CA PHE A 180 -8.19 7.93 -9.47
C PHE A 180 -8.64 7.29 -8.15
N VAL A 181 -8.91 5.99 -8.20
CA VAL A 181 -9.47 5.26 -7.06
C VAL A 181 -8.75 3.94 -6.84
N ALA A 182 -8.78 3.48 -5.60
CA ALA A 182 -8.49 2.10 -5.25
C ALA A 182 -9.59 1.51 -4.38
N LEU A 183 -9.84 0.21 -4.56
CA LEU A 183 -10.61 -0.59 -3.62
C LEU A 183 -9.64 -1.38 -2.75
N LEU A 184 -9.80 -1.23 -1.44
CA LEU A 184 -8.94 -1.82 -0.43
C LEU A 184 -9.67 -2.97 0.25
N ASP A 185 -8.94 -4.02 0.58
CA ASP A 185 -9.46 -5.17 1.34
C ASP A 185 -9.46 -4.93 2.86
N ARG A 186 -9.74 -5.97 3.66
CA ARG A 186 -9.73 -5.89 5.14
C ARG A 186 -8.37 -5.53 5.73
N GLU A 187 -7.29 -5.84 5.02
CA GLU A 187 -5.92 -5.62 5.48
C GLU A 187 -5.32 -4.32 4.89
N ASP A 188 -6.15 -3.50 4.24
CA ASP A 188 -5.77 -2.31 3.49
C ASP A 188 -4.85 -2.60 2.28
N HIS A 189 -4.80 -3.84 1.77
CA HIS A 189 -4.21 -4.07 0.45
C HIS A 189 -5.15 -3.50 -0.60
N PHE A 190 -4.63 -2.98 -1.71
CA PHE A 190 -5.45 -2.45 -2.82
C PHE A 190 -5.46 -3.41 -4.02
N PRO A 191 -6.27 -4.48 -3.99
CA PRO A 191 -6.38 -5.44 -5.09
C PRO A 191 -6.78 -4.81 -6.42
N LEU A 192 -7.48 -3.67 -6.43
CA LEU A 192 -7.90 -2.99 -7.65
C LEU A 192 -7.69 -1.48 -7.52
N TRP A 193 -7.09 -0.87 -8.53
CA TRP A 193 -7.02 0.57 -8.70
C TRP A 193 -7.29 0.97 -10.14
N VAL A 194 -7.93 2.12 -10.32
CA VAL A 194 -8.43 2.62 -11.60
C VAL A 194 -8.10 4.09 -11.70
N ASN A 195 -7.25 4.45 -12.66
CA ASN A 195 -6.89 5.81 -13.02
C ASN A 195 -7.54 6.18 -14.36
N SER A 196 -8.44 7.15 -14.33
CA SER A 196 -9.13 7.67 -15.50
C SER A 196 -8.58 9.00 -16.02
N ASP A 197 -7.43 9.43 -15.52
CA ASP A 197 -6.67 10.56 -16.07
C ASP A 197 -6.34 10.35 -17.55
N ASN A 198 -6.41 11.42 -18.34
CA ASN A 198 -6.08 11.39 -19.76
C ASN A 198 -4.63 11.04 -20.04
N ASP A 199 -3.72 11.53 -19.18
CA ASP A 199 -2.29 11.41 -19.45
C ASP A 199 -1.80 9.98 -19.19
N TYR A 200 -2.45 9.28 -18.24
CA TYR A 200 -2.07 7.93 -17.83
C TYR A 200 -3.29 7.06 -17.45
N PRO A 201 -4.20 6.78 -18.41
CA PRO A 201 -5.39 5.98 -18.12
C PRO A 201 -4.97 4.52 -17.92
N ALA A 202 -5.22 3.99 -16.72
CA ALA A 202 -4.78 2.65 -16.35
C ALA A 202 -5.76 1.98 -15.40
N ILE A 203 -6.04 0.71 -15.65
CA ILE A 203 -6.67 -0.18 -14.67
C ILE A 203 -5.60 -1.16 -14.25
N VAL A 204 -5.36 -1.21 -12.95
CA VAL A 204 -4.32 -2.07 -12.43
C VAL A 204 -4.87 -2.92 -11.30
N ARG A 205 -4.46 -4.19 -11.30
CA ARG A 205 -4.83 -5.14 -10.27
C ARG A 205 -3.61 -5.90 -9.77
N ARG A 206 -3.49 -6.00 -8.45
CA ARG A 206 -2.46 -6.78 -7.76
C ARG A 206 -3.01 -8.16 -7.43
N LEU A 207 -2.37 -9.21 -7.93
CA LEU A 207 -2.74 -10.58 -7.62
C LEU A 207 -2.29 -10.93 -6.19
N VAL A 208 -3.22 -11.36 -5.34
CA VAL A 208 -2.89 -11.84 -4.00
C VAL A 208 -2.16 -13.18 -4.18
N ALA A 209 -0.87 -13.22 -3.82
CA ALA A 209 0.12 -14.30 -3.93
C ALA A 209 1.20 -14.13 -5.01
N ASP A 210 0.97 -13.31 -6.05
CA ASP A 210 1.95 -13.07 -7.11
C ASP A 210 2.22 -11.57 -7.28
N ASN A 211 3.48 -11.19 -7.47
CA ASN A 211 3.86 -9.83 -7.87
C ASN A 211 3.42 -9.48 -9.31
N VAL A 212 2.49 -10.25 -9.88
CA VAL A 212 1.99 -10.08 -11.23
C VAL A 212 0.91 -9.00 -11.23
N GLN A 213 1.23 -7.92 -11.92
CA GLN A 213 0.36 -6.80 -12.16
C GLN A 213 -0.46 -7.08 -13.43
N PHE A 214 -1.78 -7.07 -13.32
CA PHE A 214 -2.63 -6.93 -14.50
C PHE A 214 -2.79 -5.45 -14.76
N ASP A 215 -2.26 -4.95 -15.88
CA ASP A 215 -2.32 -3.54 -16.27
C ASP A 215 -3.01 -3.43 -17.62
N VAL A 216 -4.08 -2.65 -17.66
CA VAL A 216 -4.73 -2.25 -18.90
C VAL A 216 -4.57 -0.75 -19.03
N SER A 217 -3.66 -0.34 -19.90
CA SER A 217 -3.65 1.03 -20.41
C SER A 217 -4.71 1.16 -21.49
N TYR A 218 -5.52 2.20 -21.42
CA TYR A 218 -6.54 2.47 -22.45
C TYR A 218 -6.42 3.89 -22.98
N ASN A 219 -6.82 4.10 -24.23
CA ASN A 219 -6.75 5.40 -24.85
C ASN A 219 -7.97 6.24 -24.45
N ASN A 220 -7.75 7.37 -23.77
CA ASN A 220 -8.81 8.34 -23.58
C ASN A 220 -8.74 9.38 -24.71
N THR A 221 -9.76 9.40 -25.58
CA THR A 221 -9.81 10.29 -26.76
C THR A 221 -10.17 11.74 -26.41
N GLY A 222 -9.60 12.28 -25.32
CA GLY A 222 -9.84 13.65 -24.85
C GLY A 222 -11.26 13.90 -24.30
N THR A 223 -11.98 12.85 -23.93
CA THR A 223 -13.31 12.98 -23.29
C THR A 223 -13.13 12.99 -21.77
N ILE A 224 -13.83 13.89 -21.09
CA ILE A 224 -13.82 13.95 -19.62
C ILE A 224 -14.29 12.59 -19.08
N CYS A 225 -13.40 11.89 -18.38
CA CYS A 225 -13.66 10.58 -17.84
C CYS A 225 -13.84 10.65 -16.33
N ASN A 226 -14.99 11.17 -15.94
CA ASN A 226 -15.30 11.51 -14.57
C ASN A 226 -16.16 10.46 -13.85
N ILE A 227 -16.45 9.32 -14.49
CA ILE A 227 -17.22 8.24 -13.90
C ILE A 227 -16.43 6.93 -14.02
N ILE A 228 -16.24 6.28 -12.88
CA ILE A 228 -15.69 4.93 -12.78
C ILE A 228 -16.78 4.04 -12.20
N SER A 229 -17.15 2.97 -12.91
CA SER A 229 -18.11 1.97 -12.41
C SER A 229 -17.44 0.61 -12.28
N ILE A 230 -17.68 -0.08 -11.17
CA ILE A 230 -17.10 -1.37 -10.85
C ILE A 230 -18.25 -2.32 -10.53
N ILE A 231 -18.36 -3.39 -11.31
CA ILE A 231 -19.30 -4.49 -11.08
C ILE A 231 -18.51 -5.61 -10.42
N TYR A 232 -18.98 -6.09 -9.28
CA TYR A 232 -18.32 -7.17 -8.55
C TYR A 232 -19.14 -8.47 -8.67
N ASN A 233 -18.66 -9.41 -9.46
CA ASN A 233 -19.32 -10.71 -9.67
C ASN A 233 -18.63 -11.82 -8.87
N SER A 234 -18.98 -13.08 -9.09
CA SER A 234 -18.33 -14.22 -8.42
C SER A 234 -16.94 -14.53 -8.98
N GLU A 235 -16.78 -14.40 -10.30
CA GLU A 235 -15.59 -14.85 -11.05
C GLU A 235 -14.65 -13.69 -11.44
N GLU A 236 -15.18 -12.48 -11.52
CA GLU A 236 -14.48 -11.32 -12.06
C GLU A 236 -15.04 -10.00 -11.54
N SER A 237 -14.25 -8.95 -11.73
CA SER A 237 -14.69 -7.55 -11.59
C SER A 237 -14.74 -6.91 -12.97
N VAL A 238 -15.86 -6.32 -13.35
CA VAL A 238 -15.95 -5.54 -14.60
C VAL A 238 -15.78 -4.07 -14.26
N VAL A 239 -14.76 -3.43 -14.82
CA VAL A 239 -14.50 -2.00 -14.65
C VAL A 239 -14.91 -1.27 -15.93
N SER A 240 -15.89 -0.39 -15.77
CA SER A 240 -16.33 0.54 -16.80
C SER A 240 -15.75 1.92 -16.52
N ALA A 241 -14.85 2.39 -17.38
CA ALA A 241 -14.30 3.75 -17.34
C ALA A 241 -14.12 4.27 -18.77
N CYS A 242 -14.44 5.54 -18.99
CA CYS A 242 -14.19 6.25 -20.25
C CYS A 242 -14.83 5.58 -21.49
N GLY A 243 -16.03 5.03 -21.32
CA GLY A 243 -16.74 4.30 -22.38
C GLY A 243 -16.18 2.91 -22.68
N GLN A 244 -15.22 2.42 -21.88
CA GLN A 244 -14.64 1.10 -22.04
C GLN A 244 -14.98 0.19 -20.87
N ASN A 245 -15.24 -1.07 -21.19
CA ASN A 245 -15.47 -2.12 -20.21
C ASN A 245 -14.29 -3.08 -20.24
N ASN A 246 -13.64 -3.24 -19.09
CA ASN A 246 -12.52 -4.13 -18.91
C ASN A 246 -12.88 -5.18 -17.86
N THR A 247 -12.72 -6.44 -18.24
CA THR A 247 -13.00 -7.59 -17.37
C THR A 247 -11.73 -8.01 -16.66
N ILE A 248 -11.77 -8.02 -15.33
CA ILE A 248 -10.62 -8.31 -14.48
C ILE A 248 -10.90 -9.63 -13.73
N PRO A 249 -10.26 -10.75 -14.09
CA PRO A 249 -10.51 -12.05 -13.46
C PRO A 249 -10.12 -12.02 -11.99
N HIS A 250 -10.76 -12.77 -11.07
CA HIS A 250 -10.36 -12.83 -9.64
C HIS A 250 -9.06 -13.60 -9.36
N PRO A 251 -8.39 -13.39 -8.20
CA PRO A 251 -7.13 -14.05 -7.90
C PRO A 251 -7.38 -15.54 -7.65
N ASP A 252 -6.38 -16.38 -7.93
CA ASP A 252 -6.45 -17.82 -7.63
C ASP A 252 -6.66 -18.09 -6.13
N GLY A 253 -6.18 -17.17 -5.27
CA GLY A 253 -6.42 -17.17 -3.82
C GLY A 253 -7.85 -16.83 -3.39
N GLY A 254 -8.75 -16.56 -4.34
CA GLY A 254 -10.15 -16.22 -4.11
C GLY A 254 -10.46 -14.75 -4.34
N LYS A 255 -11.76 -14.45 -4.41
CA LYS A 255 -12.28 -13.11 -4.72
C LYS A 255 -11.83 -12.05 -3.69
N PRO A 256 -11.48 -10.82 -4.12
CA PRO A 256 -11.07 -9.77 -3.18
C PRO A 256 -12.21 -9.30 -2.28
N ASP A 257 -11.97 -9.15 -0.99
CA ASP A 257 -13.00 -8.65 -0.06
C ASP A 257 -12.91 -7.13 0.09
N TYR A 258 -13.44 -6.37 -0.88
CA TYR A 258 -13.39 -4.91 -0.87
C TYR A 258 -14.14 -4.31 0.33
N ARG A 259 -13.46 -3.47 1.13
CA ARG A 259 -13.97 -2.85 2.36
C ARG A 259 -13.87 -1.34 2.38
N ARG A 260 -12.93 -0.75 1.65
CA ARG A 260 -12.75 0.70 1.63
C ARG A 260 -12.49 1.21 0.22
N LEU A 261 -12.92 2.45 -0.03
CA LEU A 261 -12.64 3.21 -1.24
C LEU A 261 -11.61 4.29 -0.91
N ALA A 262 -10.43 4.23 -1.49
CA ALA A 262 -9.45 5.32 -1.44
C ALA A 262 -9.49 6.15 -2.71
N ILE A 263 -9.28 7.45 -2.55
CA ILE A 263 -9.19 8.41 -3.64
C ILE A 263 -7.74 8.87 -3.75
N GLY A 264 -7.19 8.85 -4.97
CA GLY A 264 -5.84 9.31 -5.24
C GLY A 264 -5.67 10.77 -4.85
N LEU A 265 -4.52 11.09 -4.24
CA LEU A 265 -4.26 12.37 -3.57
C LEU A 265 -4.64 13.60 -4.43
N GLU A 266 -4.28 13.58 -5.70
CA GLU A 266 -4.52 14.66 -6.68
C GLU A 266 -6.00 14.86 -7.03
N TYR A 267 -6.78 13.78 -6.93
CA TYR A 267 -8.15 13.72 -7.42
C TYR A 267 -9.17 13.94 -6.29
N VAL A 268 -8.69 14.10 -5.06
CA VAL A 268 -9.54 14.31 -3.88
C VAL A 268 -10.40 15.58 -4.01
N ASN A 269 -9.85 16.66 -4.59
CA ASN A 269 -10.60 17.90 -4.79
C ASN A 269 -11.65 17.80 -5.91
N ASP A 270 -11.47 16.83 -6.83
CA ASP A 270 -12.41 16.54 -7.90
C ASP A 270 -13.44 15.48 -7.52
N PHE A 271 -13.24 14.77 -6.41
CA PHE A 271 -14.17 13.75 -5.93
C PHE A 271 -15.53 14.36 -5.57
N VAL A 272 -16.58 13.86 -6.22
CA VAL A 272 -17.97 14.30 -6.01
C VAL A 272 -18.69 13.37 -5.04
N GLY A 273 -18.44 12.06 -5.16
CA GLY A 273 -19.06 11.05 -4.30
C GLY A 273 -19.09 9.66 -4.94
N TYR A 274 -19.73 8.72 -4.24
CA TYR A 274 -19.92 7.36 -4.71
C TYR A 274 -21.34 6.87 -4.41
N THR A 275 -21.78 5.85 -5.14
CA THR A 275 -23.06 5.15 -4.93
C THR A 275 -22.86 3.66 -5.07
N ILE A 276 -23.52 2.88 -4.21
CA ILE A 276 -23.56 1.41 -4.29
C ILE A 276 -25.00 0.98 -4.57
N ALA A 277 -25.20 0.18 -5.60
CA ALA A 277 -26.50 -0.34 -6.00
C ALA A 277 -26.48 -1.88 -6.06
N ASN A 278 -27.63 -2.50 -5.74
CA ASN A 278 -27.85 -3.93 -5.94
C ASN A 278 -28.36 -4.17 -7.36
N GLY A 279 -27.87 -5.22 -8.04
CA GLY A 279 -28.42 -5.68 -9.33
C GLY A 279 -27.61 -5.25 -10.56
N SER A 280 -28.21 -5.36 -11.76
CA SER A 280 -27.52 -5.11 -13.03
C SER A 280 -27.12 -3.65 -13.16
N CYS A 281 -25.81 -3.38 -13.15
CA CYS A 281 -25.28 -2.05 -13.37
C CYS A 281 -25.72 -1.58 -14.75
N GLN A 282 -26.40 -0.43 -14.85
CA GLN A 282 -26.47 0.25 -16.12
C GLN A 282 -25.08 0.82 -16.38
N ILE A 283 -24.30 0.09 -17.17
CA ILE A 283 -23.08 0.62 -17.78
C ILE A 283 -23.56 1.83 -18.60
N PRO A 284 -23.09 3.05 -18.32
CA PRO A 284 -23.47 4.21 -19.12
C PRO A 284 -23.16 3.89 -20.58
N GLU A 285 -24.18 3.86 -21.44
CA GLU A 285 -24.00 3.61 -22.86
C GLU A 285 -23.07 4.68 -23.43
N ASP A 286 -22.11 4.27 -24.26
CA ASP A 286 -21.19 5.18 -24.92
C ASP A 286 -22.01 6.19 -25.74
N PRO A 287 -21.93 7.52 -25.47
CA PRO A 287 -22.76 8.52 -26.15
C PRO A 287 -22.58 8.55 -27.68
N LYS A 288 -21.63 7.79 -28.23
CA LYS A 288 -21.41 7.64 -29.68
C LYS A 288 -22.26 6.58 -30.37
N THR A 289 -23.12 5.82 -29.67
CA THR A 289 -23.91 4.73 -30.30
C THR A 289 -25.41 4.99 -30.45
N SER A 290 -25.92 6.21 -30.24
CA SER A 290 -27.27 6.55 -30.70
C SER A 290 -27.26 6.82 -32.21
N THR A 291 -27.33 5.76 -33.01
CA THR A 291 -27.87 5.89 -34.37
C THR A 291 -29.38 6.02 -34.22
N SER A 292 -29.88 7.25 -34.35
CA SER A 292 -31.32 7.47 -34.51
C SER A 292 -31.82 6.78 -35.79
N PRO A 293 -33.07 6.29 -35.80
CA PRO A 293 -33.72 5.73 -37.00
C PRO A 293 -33.86 6.75 -38.13
#